data_AF-A0A973CSR6-F1
#
_entry.id   AF-A0A973CSR6-F1
#
_cell.length_a   1.000
_cell.length_b   1.000
_cell.length_c   1.000
_cell.angle_alpha   90.00
_cell.angle_beta   90.00
_cell.angle_gamma   90.00
#
_symmetry.space_group_name_H-M   'P 1'
#
loop_
_entity.id
_entity.type
_entity.pdbx_description
1 polymer ?
#
loop_
_entity_poly.entity_id
_entity_poly.type
_entity_poly.pdbx_seq_one_letter_code
_entity_poly.pdbx_strand_id
1 'polypeptide(L)'
;MRSLQNLRHPALLFCLSIAFVPQLGLAIDTDKDGVPDAVDNCTLVGNPDQRDTNLAADDDSSLEGRQRYGNRCDADFNDDGSVDVSDFSNHFLPCYAKGLVQNYPECASSDFDGNGVVSFQDFAFSFLPQFIDGSPGPGRTLTPYAPDECVEDLSSEATRLNVQSQGPLGDVVADPALSDRIALDLCWMRREEPSLASEMAASRWNPSSLLVALDGPVPSAELEALNATWQATQMEELCPICGNNVIIDFAQQYNIEALAEIYAQAEGVLYAEPDWLIGNENFYEYEDIGGGEFRWRVDDGFLDCFDTCDCHRDYTFQVSSSGHVALVDYREYGMWWCEF
;
A
#
# COMPACT_ATOMS: atom_id res chain seq x y z
N MET A 1 -76.63 5.31 -34.29
CA MET A 1 -75.96 4.52 -33.22
C MET A 1 -75.77 3.11 -33.74
N ARG A 2 -74.57 2.54 -33.54
CA ARG A 2 -74.02 1.27 -34.07
C ARG A 2 -73.44 1.32 -35.49
N SER A 3 -72.11 1.15 -35.58
CA SER A 3 -71.50 0.15 -36.48
C SER A 3 -70.06 -0.09 -36.05
N LEU A 4 -69.74 -1.34 -35.72
CA LEU A 4 -68.40 -1.87 -35.49
C LEU A 4 -67.60 -1.84 -36.79
N GLN A 5 -66.38 -1.29 -36.78
CA GLN A 5 -65.38 -1.54 -37.81
C GLN A 5 -64.00 -1.74 -37.18
N ASN A 6 -63.40 -2.85 -37.58
CA ASN A 6 -62.08 -3.35 -37.23
C ASN A 6 -60.96 -2.32 -37.46
N LEU A 7 -60.05 -2.18 -36.50
CA LEU A 7 -58.68 -1.75 -36.79
C LEU A 7 -57.66 -2.63 -36.06
N ARG A 8 -56.65 -2.98 -36.85
CA ARG A 8 -55.60 -3.96 -36.63
C ARG A 8 -54.62 -3.46 -35.56
N HIS A 9 -54.25 -4.31 -34.60
CA HIS A 9 -53.09 -4.05 -33.75
C HIS A 9 -51.84 -4.67 -34.40
N PRO A 10 -50.76 -3.89 -34.65
CA PRO A 10 -49.49 -4.47 -35.02
C PRO A 10 -48.84 -5.09 -33.79
N ALA A 11 -48.27 -6.28 -33.95
CA ALA A 11 -47.48 -6.95 -32.92
C ALA A 11 -46.28 -6.08 -32.55
N LEU A 12 -46.29 -5.58 -31.31
CA LEU A 12 -45.13 -4.93 -30.70
C LEU A 12 -44.15 -6.04 -30.31
N LEU A 13 -43.12 -6.23 -31.12
CA LEU A 13 -41.97 -7.08 -30.78
C LEU A 13 -41.21 -6.37 -29.65
N PHE A 14 -41.45 -6.78 -28.40
CA PHE A 14 -40.66 -6.33 -27.26
C PHE A 14 -39.33 -7.10 -27.32
N CYS A 15 -38.29 -6.49 -27.91
CA CYS A 15 -36.92 -6.95 -27.74
C CYS A 15 -36.57 -6.83 -26.25
N LEU A 16 -36.68 -7.95 -25.53
CA LEU A 16 -36.14 -8.10 -24.20
C LEU A 16 -34.62 -8.11 -24.33
N SER A 17 -34.00 -6.94 -24.28
CA SER A 17 -32.56 -6.82 -24.02
C SER A 17 -32.32 -7.35 -22.62
N ILE A 18 -31.90 -8.61 -22.52
CA ILE A 18 -31.26 -9.12 -21.30
C ILE A 18 -29.95 -8.35 -21.22
N ALA A 19 -29.95 -7.26 -20.45
CA ALA A 19 -28.71 -6.73 -19.91
C ALA A 19 -28.12 -7.87 -19.06
N PHE A 20 -26.99 -8.40 -19.52
CA PHE A 20 -26.15 -9.27 -18.73
C PHE A 20 -25.62 -8.40 -17.58
N VAL A 21 -26.37 -8.35 -16.48
CA VAL A 21 -25.85 -7.83 -15.22
C VAL A 21 -24.78 -8.84 -14.82
N PRO A 22 -23.48 -8.47 -14.79
CA PRO A 22 -22.50 -9.35 -14.18
C PRO A 22 -23.00 -9.52 -12.74
N GLN A 23 -23.23 -10.77 -12.36
CA GLN A 23 -23.60 -11.10 -11.01
C GLN A 23 -22.37 -10.75 -10.16
N LEU A 24 -22.35 -9.52 -9.64
CA LEU A 24 -21.54 -9.16 -8.48
C LEU A 24 -21.78 -10.29 -7.49
N GLY A 25 -20.73 -11.05 -7.17
CA GLY A 25 -20.79 -11.98 -6.06
C GLY A 25 -21.29 -11.17 -4.87
N LEU A 26 -22.48 -11.50 -4.36
CA LEU A 26 -22.90 -11.00 -3.07
C LEU A 26 -21.87 -11.56 -2.09
N ALA A 27 -20.92 -10.72 -1.70
CA ALA A 27 -20.01 -11.05 -0.64
C ALA A 27 -20.87 -11.35 0.60
N ILE A 28 -20.57 -12.45 1.28
CA ILE A 28 -21.31 -12.85 2.47
C ILE A 28 -21.00 -11.81 3.54
N ASP A 29 -22.05 -11.32 4.18
CA ASP A 29 -22.03 -10.38 5.30
C ASP A 29 -23.01 -10.98 6.31
N THR A 30 -22.46 -11.72 7.26
CA THR A 30 -23.20 -12.61 8.15
C THR A 30 -23.96 -11.83 9.21
N ASP A 31 -23.37 -10.77 9.75
CA ASP A 31 -23.95 -9.95 10.79
C ASP A 31 -24.70 -8.70 10.27
N LYS A 32 -24.54 -8.38 8.98
CA LYS A 32 -25.25 -7.33 8.22
C LYS A 32 -24.89 -5.93 8.66
N ASP A 33 -23.64 -5.72 9.04
CA ASP A 33 -23.12 -4.42 9.41
C ASP A 33 -22.67 -3.58 8.19
N GLY A 34 -22.62 -4.20 7.01
CA GLY A 34 -22.22 -3.59 5.74
C GLY A 34 -20.78 -3.92 5.32
N VAL A 35 -20.04 -4.68 6.12
CA VAL A 35 -18.68 -5.16 5.86
C VAL A 35 -18.76 -6.66 5.52
N PRO A 36 -18.22 -7.10 4.37
CA PRO A 36 -18.23 -8.52 4.05
C PRO A 36 -17.35 -9.36 4.98
N ASP A 37 -17.78 -10.57 5.33
CA ASP A 37 -17.08 -11.55 6.19
C ASP A 37 -15.59 -11.75 5.84
N ALA A 38 -15.24 -11.57 4.57
CA ALA A 38 -13.86 -11.72 4.08
C ALA A 38 -12.89 -10.63 4.58
N VAL A 39 -13.42 -9.48 4.98
CA VAL A 39 -12.68 -8.30 5.48
C VAL A 39 -13.22 -7.79 6.81
N ASP A 40 -14.21 -8.47 7.40
CA ASP A 40 -14.84 -8.10 8.66
C ASP A 40 -14.06 -8.65 9.87
N ASN A 41 -13.51 -7.76 10.69
CA ASN A 41 -12.77 -8.13 11.89
C ASN A 41 -13.64 -8.65 13.04
N CYS A 42 -14.98 -8.64 12.91
CA CYS A 42 -15.91 -9.27 13.86
C CYS A 42 -17.13 -9.91 13.18
N THR A 43 -16.90 -10.92 12.32
CA THR A 43 -17.88 -11.63 11.44
C THR A 43 -19.27 -12.02 11.99
N LEU A 44 -19.49 -12.02 13.31
CA LEU A 44 -20.79 -12.35 13.93
C LEU A 44 -21.38 -11.20 14.76
N VAL A 45 -20.68 -10.08 14.92
CA VAL A 45 -21.06 -8.97 15.79
C VAL A 45 -20.79 -7.63 15.12
N GLY A 46 -21.85 -7.08 14.53
CA GLY A 46 -21.72 -5.88 13.69
C GLY A 46 -21.01 -4.70 14.35
N ASN A 47 -19.98 -4.24 13.65
CA ASN A 47 -19.14 -3.10 13.95
C ASN A 47 -18.77 -2.39 12.63
N PRO A 48 -19.69 -1.59 12.07
CA PRO A 48 -19.49 -0.95 10.77
C PRO A 48 -18.27 -0.01 10.70
N ASP A 49 -17.77 0.44 11.86
CA ASP A 49 -16.56 1.27 11.98
C ASP A 49 -15.26 0.44 11.99
N GLN A 50 -15.36 -0.89 12.10
CA GLN A 50 -14.27 -1.87 12.10
C GLN A 50 -13.16 -1.50 13.09
N ARG A 51 -13.53 -0.87 14.21
CA ARG A 51 -12.55 -0.33 15.16
C ARG A 51 -11.71 -1.44 15.76
N ASP A 52 -10.41 -1.24 15.68
CA ASP A 52 -9.38 -2.10 16.24
C ASP A 52 -8.26 -1.19 16.77
N THR A 53 -7.99 -1.29 18.06
CA THR A 53 -7.06 -0.42 18.80
C THR A 53 -5.82 -1.14 19.28
N ASN A 54 -5.78 -2.46 19.16
CA ASN A 54 -4.67 -3.33 19.53
C ASN A 54 -4.06 -4.09 18.36
N LEU A 55 -4.43 -3.78 17.11
CA LEU A 55 -3.88 -4.16 15.79
C LEU A 55 -2.46 -4.77 15.71
N ALA A 56 -1.53 -4.47 16.62
CA ALA A 56 -0.17 -5.00 16.60
C ALA A 56 0.05 -6.21 17.55
N ALA A 57 -0.89 -6.48 18.46
CA ALA A 57 -0.76 -7.47 19.53
C ALA A 57 -1.55 -8.76 19.21
N ASP A 58 -2.71 -8.60 18.57
CA ASP A 58 -3.52 -9.66 17.98
C ASP A 58 -2.90 -10.25 16.69
N ASP A 59 -2.04 -9.46 16.04
CA ASP A 59 -1.31 -9.75 14.79
C ASP A 59 0.02 -10.52 14.94
N ASP A 60 0.30 -11.18 16.08
CA ASP A 60 1.53 -11.98 16.23
C ASP A 60 1.53 -13.19 15.27
N SER A 61 2.10 -12.95 14.09
CA SER A 61 2.34 -13.89 12.99
C SER A 61 3.16 -15.13 13.35
N SER A 62 3.73 -15.20 14.56
CA SER A 62 4.47 -16.37 15.04
C SER A 62 3.57 -17.52 15.53
N LEU A 63 2.24 -17.32 15.59
CA LEU A 63 1.28 -18.31 16.06
C LEU A 63 0.24 -18.65 14.99
N GLU A 64 0.44 -19.79 14.32
CA GLU A 64 -0.47 -20.30 13.28
C GLU A 64 -1.93 -20.42 13.80
N GLY A 65 -2.89 -19.86 13.05
CA GLY A 65 -4.32 -20.10 13.26
C GLY A 65 -5.11 -19.06 14.08
N ARG A 66 -4.52 -17.90 14.41
CA ARG A 66 -5.28 -16.78 14.96
C ARG A 66 -6.03 -15.98 13.88
N GLN A 67 -7.16 -15.41 14.29
CA GLN A 67 -8.03 -14.55 13.47
C GLN A 67 -7.72 -13.09 13.83
N ARG A 68 -7.97 -12.14 12.94
CA ARG A 68 -7.95 -10.70 13.26
C ARG A 68 -9.25 -10.33 13.95
N TYR A 69 -9.18 -9.72 15.14
CA TYR A 69 -10.35 -9.38 15.94
C TYR A 69 -10.46 -7.87 16.09
N GLY A 70 -11.63 -7.31 15.78
CA GLY A 70 -11.91 -5.93 16.14
C GLY A 70 -12.16 -5.79 17.64
N ASN A 71 -12.07 -4.56 18.16
CA ASN A 71 -12.39 -4.23 19.56
C ASN A 71 -13.71 -4.85 19.99
N ARG A 72 -14.69 -4.97 19.09
CA ARG A 72 -16.05 -5.45 19.40
C ARG A 72 -16.10 -6.92 19.81
N CYS A 73 -15.17 -7.73 19.33
CA CYS A 73 -15.11 -9.17 19.52
C CYS A 73 -13.76 -9.63 20.06
N ASP A 74 -13.00 -8.72 20.67
CA ASP A 74 -11.70 -9.04 21.28
C ASP A 74 -11.68 -8.70 22.76
N ALA A 75 -11.93 -9.71 23.60
CA ALA A 75 -11.81 -9.60 25.06
C ALA A 75 -10.56 -10.31 25.60
N ASP A 76 -9.69 -10.83 24.74
CA ASP A 76 -8.42 -11.50 25.10
C ASP A 76 -7.30 -10.45 25.10
N PHE A 77 -7.27 -9.63 26.16
CA PHE A 77 -6.42 -8.44 26.19
C PHE A 77 -4.93 -8.74 26.41
N ASN A 78 -4.59 -9.99 26.68
CA ASN A 78 -3.23 -10.44 26.92
C ASN A 78 -2.71 -11.38 25.81
N ASP A 79 -3.54 -11.62 24.79
CA ASP A 79 -3.27 -12.42 23.61
C ASP A 79 -2.77 -13.83 23.95
N ASP A 80 -3.35 -14.49 24.96
CA ASP A 80 -3.01 -15.88 25.31
C ASP A 80 -3.92 -16.93 24.67
N GLY A 81 -4.93 -16.48 23.92
CA GLY A 81 -5.90 -17.29 23.18
C GLY A 81 -7.14 -17.65 23.99
N SER A 82 -7.29 -17.15 25.22
CA SER A 82 -8.42 -17.42 26.10
C SER A 82 -8.98 -16.12 26.67
N VAL A 83 -10.32 -16.03 26.77
CA VAL A 83 -10.94 -14.91 27.51
C VAL A 83 -11.24 -15.39 28.92
N ASP A 84 -10.43 -14.98 29.88
CA ASP A 84 -10.48 -15.49 31.24
C ASP A 84 -10.37 -14.41 32.34
N VAL A 85 -10.13 -14.87 33.57
CA VAL A 85 -10.06 -14.00 34.75
C VAL A 85 -8.89 -13.01 34.69
N SER A 86 -7.82 -13.33 33.96
CA SER A 86 -6.68 -12.44 33.70
C SER A 86 -7.15 -11.22 32.91
N ASP A 87 -7.89 -11.42 31.83
CA ASP A 87 -8.43 -10.34 31.00
C ASP A 87 -9.41 -9.47 31.80
N PHE A 88 -10.25 -10.13 32.60
CA PHE A 88 -11.17 -9.41 33.46
C PHE A 88 -10.43 -8.58 34.52
N SER A 89 -9.53 -9.18 35.30
CA SER A 89 -8.96 -8.53 36.48
C SER A 89 -7.83 -7.56 36.16
N ASN A 90 -7.02 -7.87 35.15
CA ASN A 90 -5.81 -7.13 34.83
C ASN A 90 -6.02 -6.08 33.74
N HIS A 91 -7.05 -6.22 32.90
CA HIS A 91 -7.25 -5.35 31.74
C HIS A 91 -8.63 -4.64 31.78
N PHE A 92 -9.74 -5.38 31.81
CA PHE A 92 -11.08 -4.79 31.77
C PHE A 92 -11.43 -4.00 33.04
N LEU A 93 -11.28 -4.62 34.22
CA LEU A 93 -11.69 -4.02 35.49
C LEU A 93 -10.93 -2.72 35.83
N PRO A 94 -9.62 -2.59 35.57
CA PRO A 94 -8.90 -1.32 35.73
C PRO A 94 -9.44 -0.17 34.87
N CYS A 95 -10.11 -0.48 33.76
CA CYS A 95 -10.68 0.49 32.82
C CYS A 95 -12.16 0.79 33.08
N TYR A 96 -12.89 -0.13 33.70
CA TYR A 96 -14.30 0.00 34.00
C TYR A 96 -14.61 1.28 34.82
N ALA A 97 -15.46 2.14 34.26
CA ALA A 97 -15.87 3.42 34.86
C ALA A 97 -14.70 4.35 35.25
N LYS A 98 -13.52 4.19 34.64
CA LYS A 98 -12.32 5.00 34.91
C LYS A 98 -12.48 6.47 34.46
N GLY A 99 -13.35 6.71 33.47
CA GLY A 99 -13.66 8.02 32.91
C GLY A 99 -13.71 7.96 31.38
N LEU A 100 -13.57 9.11 30.72
CA LEU A 100 -13.50 9.17 29.25
C LEU A 100 -12.21 8.51 28.75
N VAL A 101 -12.33 7.58 27.80
CA VAL A 101 -11.23 6.82 27.17
C VAL A 101 -10.15 7.74 26.59
N GLN A 102 -10.52 8.92 26.08
CA GLN A 102 -9.55 9.91 25.58
C GLN A 102 -8.47 10.31 26.62
N ASN A 103 -8.77 10.17 27.92
CA ASN A 103 -7.85 10.46 29.02
C ASN A 103 -7.06 9.22 29.48
N TYR A 104 -7.46 8.04 29.01
CA TYR A 104 -6.88 6.74 29.34
C TYR A 104 -6.77 5.89 28.06
N PRO A 105 -5.85 6.23 27.14
CA PRO A 105 -5.74 5.53 25.85
C PRO A 105 -5.51 4.03 26.00
N GLU A 106 -4.91 3.59 27.10
CA GLU A 106 -4.73 2.17 27.44
C GLU A 106 -6.06 1.40 27.64
N CYS A 107 -7.16 2.12 27.81
CA CYS A 107 -8.51 1.55 27.96
C CYS A 107 -9.32 1.54 26.67
N ALA A 108 -8.72 1.93 25.53
CA ALA A 108 -9.42 2.03 24.26
C ALA A 108 -9.93 0.66 23.76
N SER A 109 -9.20 -0.43 24.00
CA SER A 109 -9.64 -1.79 23.66
C SER A 109 -10.81 -2.26 24.54
N SER A 110 -10.88 -1.80 25.80
CA SER A 110 -11.98 -2.13 26.71
C SER A 110 -13.27 -1.35 26.45
N ASP A 111 -13.23 -0.31 25.61
CA ASP A 111 -14.42 0.39 25.10
C ASP A 111 -14.82 -0.30 23.80
N PHE A 112 -15.75 -1.25 23.90
CA PHE A 112 -16.14 -2.14 22.82
C PHE A 112 -17.11 -1.47 21.85
N ASP A 113 -17.92 -0.52 22.32
CA ASP A 113 -18.87 0.20 21.45
C ASP A 113 -18.36 1.56 20.95
N GLY A 114 -17.25 2.05 21.49
CA GLY A 114 -16.55 3.25 21.02
C GLY A 114 -17.25 4.53 21.42
N ASN A 115 -18.15 4.47 22.40
CA ASN A 115 -18.88 5.64 22.87
C ASN A 115 -18.02 6.56 23.74
N GLY A 116 -16.76 6.18 24.03
CA GLY A 116 -15.77 6.94 24.77
C GLY A 116 -15.75 6.63 26.26
N VAL A 117 -16.51 5.65 26.76
CA VAL A 117 -16.49 5.20 28.17
C VAL A 117 -16.59 3.68 28.29
N VAL A 118 -15.73 3.09 29.12
CA VAL A 118 -15.87 1.67 29.50
C VAL A 118 -16.97 1.52 30.56
N SER A 119 -18.07 0.87 30.17
CA SER A 119 -19.33 0.89 30.90
C SER A 119 -19.92 -0.52 31.12
N PHE A 120 -21.13 -0.57 31.70
CA PHE A 120 -21.84 -1.84 31.85
C PHE A 120 -22.23 -2.45 30.49
N GLN A 121 -22.36 -1.64 29.45
CA GLN A 121 -22.71 -2.09 28.11
C GLN A 121 -21.56 -2.90 27.51
N ASP A 122 -20.34 -2.39 27.62
CA ASP A 122 -19.11 -3.08 27.23
C ASP A 122 -18.96 -4.40 27.96
N PHE A 123 -19.23 -4.39 29.27
CA PHE A 123 -19.20 -5.61 30.08
C PHE A 123 -20.26 -6.62 29.65
N ALA A 124 -21.53 -6.20 29.58
CA ALA A 124 -22.66 -7.12 29.46
C ALA A 124 -22.87 -7.64 28.03
N PHE A 125 -22.56 -6.82 27.02
CA PHE A 125 -22.85 -7.12 25.62
C PHE A 125 -21.64 -7.53 24.80
N SER A 126 -20.41 -7.28 25.28
CA SER A 126 -19.19 -7.64 24.54
C SER A 126 -18.27 -8.54 25.35
N PHE A 127 -17.85 -8.13 26.55
CA PHE A 127 -16.92 -8.90 27.38
C PHE A 127 -17.53 -10.20 27.92
N LEU A 128 -18.68 -10.14 28.58
CA LEU A 128 -19.30 -11.28 29.25
C LEU A 128 -19.67 -12.43 28.29
N PRO A 129 -20.21 -12.20 27.09
CA PRO A 129 -20.44 -13.27 26.12
C PRO A 129 -19.16 -14.04 25.77
N GLN A 130 -18.04 -13.34 25.52
CA GLN A 130 -16.76 -13.95 25.19
C GLN A 130 -16.14 -14.67 26.39
N PHE A 131 -16.25 -14.09 27.59
CA PHE A 131 -15.83 -14.74 28.84
C PHE A 131 -16.61 -16.04 29.14
N ILE A 132 -17.88 -16.12 28.74
CA ILE A 132 -18.68 -17.35 28.87
C ILE A 132 -18.25 -18.40 27.85
N ASP A 133 -17.93 -17.98 26.63
CA ASP A 133 -17.44 -18.86 25.57
C ASP A 133 -16.02 -19.37 25.87
N GLY A 134 -15.20 -18.53 26.49
CA GLY A 134 -13.80 -18.77 26.84
C GLY A 134 -12.81 -18.41 25.72
N SER A 135 -13.29 -17.81 24.63
CA SER A 135 -12.49 -17.41 23.47
C SER A 135 -12.96 -16.06 22.90
N PRO A 136 -12.04 -15.28 22.27
CA PRO A 136 -12.43 -14.11 21.51
C PRO A 136 -13.08 -14.51 20.18
N GLY A 137 -13.72 -13.54 19.52
CA GLY A 137 -14.21 -13.65 18.16
C GLY A 137 -15.57 -14.35 17.98
N PRO A 138 -15.81 -14.96 16.80
CA PRO A 138 -14.89 -15.08 15.67
C PRO A 138 -14.66 -13.74 14.95
N GLY A 139 -13.41 -13.49 14.63
CA GLY A 139 -12.96 -12.41 13.76
C GLY A 139 -12.68 -12.93 12.35
N ARG A 140 -11.99 -12.12 11.56
CA ARG A 140 -11.60 -12.51 10.20
C ARG A 140 -10.63 -13.68 10.28
N THR A 141 -11.03 -14.84 9.76
CA THR A 141 -10.10 -15.95 9.59
C THR A 141 -8.99 -15.51 8.65
N LEU A 142 -7.77 -15.45 9.18
CA LEU A 142 -6.57 -15.35 8.36
C LEU A 142 -6.43 -16.68 7.61
N THR A 143 -7.06 -16.78 6.44
CA THR A 143 -6.61 -17.73 5.42
C THR A 143 -5.14 -17.42 5.16
N PRO A 144 -4.28 -18.41 4.85
CA PRO A 144 -2.87 -18.15 4.58
C PRO A 144 -2.75 -17.00 3.57
N TYR A 145 -2.33 -15.86 4.12
CA TYR A 145 -1.93 -14.63 3.47
C TYR A 145 -3.01 -13.86 2.73
N ALA A 146 -3.59 -12.90 3.44
CA ALA A 146 -4.27 -11.79 2.81
C ALA A 146 -3.26 -10.70 2.38
N PRO A 147 -3.53 -9.97 1.28
CA PRO A 147 -2.60 -9.01 0.69
C PRO A 147 -2.41 -7.69 1.47
N ASP A 148 -2.83 -7.60 2.73
CA ASP A 148 -2.94 -6.34 3.48
C ASP A 148 -2.09 -6.28 4.78
N GLU A 149 -1.27 -7.28 5.07
CA GLU A 149 -0.43 -7.31 6.29
C GLU A 149 0.94 -6.62 6.15
N CYS A 150 1.11 -5.83 5.10
CA CYS A 150 2.29 -5.00 4.89
C CYS A 150 2.07 -3.66 5.59
N VAL A 151 2.40 -3.60 6.88
CA VAL A 151 2.26 -2.40 7.72
C VAL A 151 3.33 -1.34 7.44
N GLU A 152 4.37 -1.69 6.68
CA GLU A 152 5.39 -0.75 6.23
C GLU A 152 4.84 0.14 5.11
N ASP A 153 4.91 1.46 5.28
CA ASP A 153 4.59 2.41 4.22
C ASP A 153 5.69 2.40 3.15
N LEU A 154 5.53 1.50 2.17
CA LEU A 154 6.39 1.38 1.00
C LEU A 154 5.88 2.17 -0.20
N SER A 155 4.82 2.98 -0.05
CA SER A 155 4.14 3.66 -1.16
C SER A 155 5.07 4.59 -1.95
N SER A 156 5.96 5.29 -1.25
CA SER A 156 6.95 6.19 -1.83
C SER A 156 8.04 5.42 -2.60
N GLU A 157 8.51 4.29 -2.06
CA GLU A 157 9.50 3.44 -2.72
C GLU A 157 8.91 2.74 -3.95
N ALA A 158 7.67 2.26 -3.83
CA ALA A 158 6.94 1.59 -4.89
C ALA A 158 6.60 2.54 -6.05
N THR A 159 6.13 3.76 -5.75
CA THR A 159 5.86 4.78 -6.77
C THR A 159 7.13 5.10 -7.55
N ARG A 160 8.25 5.23 -6.86
CA ARG A 160 9.56 5.49 -7.46
C ARG A 160 10.01 4.35 -8.39
N LEU A 161 9.91 3.10 -7.95
CA LEU A 161 10.23 1.94 -8.78
C LEU A 161 9.32 1.81 -10.00
N ASN A 162 8.03 2.11 -9.83
CA ASN A 162 7.07 2.14 -10.93
C ASN A 162 7.54 3.14 -12.00
N VAL A 163 7.72 4.42 -11.65
CA VAL A 163 8.11 5.44 -12.64
C VAL A 163 9.48 5.17 -13.28
N GLN A 164 10.45 4.64 -12.51
CA GLN A 164 11.79 4.35 -13.03
C GLN A 164 11.84 3.16 -14.01
N SER A 165 10.88 2.23 -13.90
CA SER A 165 10.80 1.07 -14.79
C SER A 165 10.29 1.39 -16.20
N GLN A 166 9.64 2.55 -16.40
CA GLN A 166 8.94 2.86 -17.65
C GLN A 166 9.80 3.59 -18.70
N GLY A 167 10.90 4.22 -18.27
CA GLY A 167 11.81 4.97 -19.15
C GLY A 167 11.16 6.19 -19.84
N PRO A 168 11.82 6.79 -20.85
CA PRO A 168 11.40 8.07 -21.44
C PRO A 168 10.12 8.03 -22.28
N LEU A 169 9.67 6.83 -22.70
CA LEU A 169 8.42 6.65 -23.44
C LEU A 169 7.25 6.21 -22.54
N GLY A 170 7.50 6.10 -21.23
CA GLY A 170 6.51 5.74 -20.23
C GLY A 170 5.52 6.86 -19.93
N ASP A 171 4.59 6.56 -19.03
CA ASP A 171 3.69 7.56 -18.48
C ASP A 171 4.44 8.46 -17.49
N VAL A 172 4.07 9.74 -17.46
CA VAL A 172 4.68 10.73 -16.54
C VAL A 172 4.31 10.45 -15.08
N VAL A 173 3.12 9.90 -14.85
CA VAL A 173 2.59 9.57 -13.52
C VAL A 173 2.50 8.06 -13.40
N ALA A 174 2.95 7.52 -12.27
CA ALA A 174 2.83 6.10 -11.96
C ALA A 174 1.37 5.62 -12.00
N ASP A 175 1.15 4.41 -12.53
CA ASP A 175 -0.12 3.69 -12.36
C ASP A 175 -0.29 3.29 -10.88
N PRO A 176 -1.30 3.83 -10.17
CA PRO A 176 -1.48 3.53 -8.75
C PRO A 176 -1.67 2.03 -8.46
N ALA A 177 -2.35 1.29 -9.34
CA ALA A 177 -2.58 -0.15 -9.12
C ALA A 177 -1.28 -0.96 -9.21
N LEU A 178 -0.37 -0.56 -10.08
CA LEU A 178 0.95 -1.15 -10.18
C LEU A 178 1.85 -0.73 -9.00
N SER A 179 1.77 0.52 -8.54
CA SER A 179 2.47 0.96 -7.33
C SER A 179 2.01 0.18 -6.09
N ASP A 180 0.70 -0.01 -5.91
CA ASP A 180 0.16 -0.84 -4.83
C ASP A 180 0.70 -2.27 -4.92
N ARG A 181 0.73 -2.84 -6.14
CA ARG A 181 1.27 -4.18 -6.36
C ARG A 181 2.76 -4.27 -6.01
N ILE A 182 3.57 -3.29 -6.42
CA ILE A 182 5.00 -3.24 -6.11
C ILE A 182 5.22 -3.15 -4.61
N ALA A 183 4.44 -2.33 -3.89
CA ALA A 183 4.54 -2.22 -2.43
C ALA A 183 4.31 -3.57 -1.74
N LEU A 184 3.33 -4.34 -2.21
CA LEU A 184 3.06 -5.69 -1.69
C LEU A 184 4.21 -6.67 -1.98
N ASP A 185 4.71 -6.68 -3.22
CA ASP A 185 5.82 -7.55 -3.61
C ASP A 185 7.08 -7.27 -2.77
N LEU A 186 7.44 -5.99 -2.59
CA LEU A 186 8.58 -5.57 -1.76
C LEU A 186 8.44 -6.07 -0.33
N CYS A 187 7.28 -5.86 0.28
CA CYS A 187 7.01 -6.31 1.64
C CYS A 187 7.10 -7.84 1.77
N TRP A 188 6.48 -8.59 0.86
CA TRP A 188 6.55 -10.05 0.90
C TRP A 188 7.98 -10.56 0.73
N MET A 189 8.75 -9.99 -0.21
CA MET A 189 10.16 -10.37 -0.38
C MET A 189 11.00 -10.07 0.86
N ARG A 190 10.87 -8.88 1.47
CA ARG A 190 11.62 -8.50 2.69
C ARG A 190 11.27 -9.36 3.91
N ARG A 191 10.05 -9.90 3.97
CA ARG A 191 9.66 -10.85 5.01
C ARG A 191 10.31 -12.22 4.81
N GLU A 192 10.37 -12.68 3.57
CA GLU A 192 10.94 -14.00 3.22
C GLU A 192 12.46 -13.98 3.23
N GLU A 193 13.08 -12.82 2.95
CA GLU A 193 14.51 -12.58 3.06
C GLU A 193 14.80 -11.39 3.99
N PRO A 194 14.88 -11.63 5.32
CA PRO A 194 15.07 -10.57 6.31
C PRO A 194 16.36 -9.75 6.13
N SER A 195 17.36 -10.25 5.40
CA SER A 195 18.55 -9.45 5.08
C SER A 195 18.23 -8.24 4.20
N LEU A 196 17.11 -8.25 3.49
CA LEU A 196 16.64 -7.14 2.65
C LEU A 196 15.77 -6.12 3.41
N ALA A 197 15.44 -6.37 4.68
CA ALA A 197 14.53 -5.51 5.44
C ALA A 197 15.07 -4.07 5.63
N SER A 198 16.38 -3.90 5.71
CA SER A 198 17.04 -2.58 5.75
C SER A 198 17.40 -2.03 4.38
N GLU A 199 17.27 -2.83 3.33
CA GLU A 199 17.76 -2.48 2.00
C GLU A 199 16.70 -1.73 1.22
N MET A 200 16.99 -0.46 0.91
CA MET A 200 16.16 0.36 0.05
C MET A 200 16.63 0.26 -1.39
N ALA A 201 15.67 0.15 -2.31
CA ALA A 201 15.93 0.27 -3.73
C ALA A 201 16.57 1.64 -4.02
N ALA A 202 17.69 1.59 -4.74
CA ALA A 202 18.37 2.77 -5.22
C ALA A 202 17.56 3.44 -6.33
N SER A 203 17.46 4.75 -6.24
CA SER A 203 16.96 5.55 -7.35
C SER A 203 18.07 5.79 -8.37
N ARG A 204 17.82 5.57 -9.66
CA ARG A 204 18.78 5.95 -10.72
C ARG A 204 18.89 7.47 -10.92
N TRP A 205 17.83 8.18 -10.57
CA TRP A 205 17.68 9.63 -10.61
C TRP A 205 16.63 10.04 -9.59
N ASN A 206 16.66 11.30 -9.14
CA ASN A 206 15.67 11.81 -8.19
C ASN A 206 14.29 11.96 -8.85
N PRO A 207 13.25 11.22 -8.42
CA PRO A 207 11.95 11.27 -9.10
C PRO A 207 11.14 12.54 -8.86
N SER A 208 11.61 13.43 -7.99
CA SER A 208 10.96 14.70 -7.71
C SER A 208 11.77 15.89 -8.22
N SER A 209 12.77 15.68 -9.09
CA SER A 209 13.69 16.73 -9.52
C SER A 209 14.10 16.57 -10.98
N LEU A 210 14.11 17.68 -11.73
CA LEU A 210 14.47 17.73 -13.15
C LEU A 210 15.56 18.78 -13.37
N LEU A 211 16.63 18.40 -14.09
CA LEU A 211 17.66 19.32 -14.55
C LEU A 211 17.22 19.96 -15.86
N VAL A 212 17.22 21.30 -15.91
CA VAL A 212 16.84 22.06 -17.11
C VAL A 212 17.90 23.11 -17.41
N ALA A 213 18.36 23.18 -18.66
CA ALA A 213 19.24 24.25 -19.14
C ALA A 213 18.48 25.22 -20.03
N LEU A 214 18.81 26.50 -19.91
CA LEU A 214 17.97 27.57 -20.44
C LEU A 214 18.75 28.53 -21.35
N ASP A 215 18.12 28.95 -22.45
CA ASP A 215 18.73 29.81 -23.49
C ASP A 215 18.71 31.32 -23.13
N GLY A 216 18.30 31.66 -21.91
CA GLY A 216 18.22 33.06 -21.47
C GLY A 216 17.68 33.21 -20.04
N PRO A 217 17.49 34.46 -19.57
CA PRO A 217 16.87 34.70 -18.27
C PRO A 217 15.42 34.21 -18.29
N VAL A 218 15.19 33.16 -17.51
CA VAL A 218 13.95 32.41 -17.30
C VAL A 218 13.01 33.03 -16.26
N PRO A 219 11.75 32.53 -16.18
CA PRO A 219 11.14 31.51 -17.06
C PRO A 219 10.34 32.08 -18.24
N SER A 220 10.31 31.32 -19.36
CA SER A 220 9.41 31.60 -20.49
C SER A 220 7.95 31.31 -20.09
N ALA A 221 6.99 31.88 -20.81
CA ALA A 221 5.57 31.64 -20.51
C ALA A 221 5.16 30.16 -20.64
N GLU A 222 5.82 29.41 -21.54
CA GLU A 222 5.59 27.97 -21.71
C GLU A 222 6.17 27.17 -20.54
N LEU A 223 7.39 27.50 -20.10
CA LEU A 223 8.00 26.88 -18.93
C LEU A 223 7.20 27.18 -17.65
N GLU A 224 6.68 28.40 -17.48
CA GLU A 224 5.77 28.74 -16.38
C GLU A 224 4.48 27.92 -16.42
N ALA A 225 3.91 27.71 -17.61
CA ALA A 225 2.71 26.89 -17.78
C ALA A 225 2.96 25.41 -17.47
N LEU A 226 4.12 24.87 -17.87
CA LEU A 226 4.54 23.51 -17.52
C LEU A 226 4.74 23.37 -16.01
N ASN A 227 5.47 24.30 -15.39
CA ASN A 227 5.67 24.32 -13.94
C ASN A 227 4.36 24.35 -13.16
N ALA A 228 3.38 25.12 -13.62
CA ALA A 228 2.05 25.14 -13.02
C ALA A 228 1.29 23.81 -13.25
N THR A 229 1.40 23.22 -14.43
CA THR A 229 0.73 21.95 -14.79
C THR A 229 1.25 20.79 -13.97
N TRP A 230 2.57 20.70 -13.80
CA TRP A 230 3.26 19.61 -13.11
C TRP A 230 3.56 19.89 -11.65
N GLN A 231 3.01 20.97 -11.09
CA GLN A 231 3.12 21.31 -9.67
C GLN A 231 4.59 21.45 -9.21
N ALA A 232 5.40 22.17 -9.99
CA ALA A 232 6.74 22.55 -9.58
C ALA A 232 6.68 23.41 -8.30
N THR A 233 7.45 23.03 -7.30
CA THR A 233 7.52 23.70 -5.99
C THR A 233 8.66 24.70 -5.94
N GLN A 234 9.75 24.40 -6.65
CA GLN A 234 10.95 25.20 -6.63
C GLN A 234 11.67 25.17 -7.98
N MET A 235 12.38 26.26 -8.28
CA MET A 235 13.34 26.32 -9.37
C MET A 235 14.60 27.00 -8.85
N GLU A 236 15.67 26.23 -8.63
CA GLU A 236 16.95 26.69 -8.10
C GLU A 236 18.01 26.75 -9.20
N GLU A 237 18.81 27.81 -9.22
CA GLU A 237 19.96 27.90 -10.12
C GLU A 237 21.14 27.11 -9.55
N LEU A 238 21.61 26.09 -10.29
CA LEU A 238 22.66 25.17 -9.84
C LEU A 238 24.04 25.81 -9.73
N CYS A 239 24.38 26.67 -10.70
CA CYS A 239 25.64 27.41 -10.68
C CYS A 239 25.46 28.75 -11.41
N PRO A 240 25.35 29.87 -10.66
CA PRO A 240 25.22 31.22 -11.23
C PRO A 240 26.37 31.69 -12.13
N ILE A 241 27.44 30.90 -12.23
CA ILE A 241 28.68 31.22 -12.95
C ILE A 241 28.94 30.25 -14.12
N CYS A 242 28.22 29.13 -14.21
CA CYS A 242 28.52 28.03 -15.13
C CYS A 242 27.48 27.86 -16.26
N GLY A 243 26.41 28.66 -16.27
CA GLY A 243 25.33 28.59 -17.25
C GLY A 243 23.97 28.75 -16.58
N ASN A 244 22.89 28.87 -17.37
CA ASN A 244 21.53 28.99 -16.85
C ASN A 244 20.92 27.60 -16.60
N ASN A 245 21.61 26.78 -15.80
CA ASN A 245 21.12 25.46 -15.42
C ASN A 245 20.33 25.59 -14.12
N VAL A 246 19.11 25.10 -14.13
CA VAL A 246 18.23 25.07 -12.98
C VAL A 246 17.84 23.64 -12.63
N ILE A 247 17.64 23.41 -11.34
CA ILE A 247 16.89 22.27 -10.84
C ILE A 247 15.46 22.72 -10.61
N ILE A 248 14.50 21.98 -11.18
CA ILE A 248 13.08 22.14 -10.91
C ILE A 248 12.64 21.00 -10.00
N ASP A 249 12.19 21.33 -8.80
CA ASP A 249 11.64 20.36 -7.86
C ASP A 249 10.11 20.33 -7.94
N PHE A 250 9.56 19.15 -7.69
CA PHE A 250 8.12 18.87 -7.79
C PHE A 250 7.53 18.43 -6.46
N ALA A 251 6.23 18.68 -6.28
CA ALA A 251 5.51 18.29 -5.07
C ALA A 251 5.33 16.76 -4.92
N GLN A 252 5.51 16.02 -6.00
CA GLN A 252 5.31 14.58 -6.07
C GLN A 252 6.36 13.92 -6.97
N GLN A 253 6.42 12.59 -6.91
CA GLN A 253 7.29 11.79 -7.77
C GLN A 253 6.68 11.65 -9.17
N TYR A 254 7.52 11.82 -10.19
CA TYR A 254 7.19 11.64 -11.60
C TYR A 254 8.19 10.74 -12.30
N ASN A 255 7.81 10.23 -13.46
CA ASN A 255 8.76 9.73 -14.44
C ASN A 255 9.51 10.92 -15.05
N ILE A 256 10.66 11.25 -14.46
CA ILE A 256 11.48 12.40 -14.86
C ILE A 256 12.04 12.23 -16.27
N GLU A 257 12.31 11.00 -16.71
CA GLU A 257 12.74 10.75 -18.10
C GLU A 257 11.64 11.14 -19.10
N ALA A 258 10.38 10.74 -18.84
CA ALA A 258 9.25 11.15 -19.69
C ALA A 258 8.94 12.65 -19.56
N LEU A 259 9.07 13.22 -18.36
CA LEU A 259 8.85 14.64 -18.11
C LEU A 259 9.92 15.51 -18.79
N ALA A 260 11.17 15.04 -18.82
CA ALA A 260 12.27 15.69 -19.51
C ALA A 260 11.97 15.85 -21.01
N GLU A 261 11.42 14.84 -21.67
CA GLU A 261 11.00 14.93 -23.09
C GLU A 261 9.92 16.00 -23.33
N ILE A 262 9.06 16.26 -22.34
CA ILE A 262 8.04 17.32 -22.40
C ILE A 262 8.70 18.69 -22.20
N TYR A 263 9.51 18.84 -21.16
CA TYR A 263 10.18 20.10 -20.83
C TYR A 263 11.18 20.53 -21.91
N ALA A 264 11.88 19.58 -22.54
CA ALA A 264 12.83 19.84 -23.62
C ALA A 264 12.18 20.47 -24.87
N GLN A 265 10.86 20.38 -25.00
CA GLN A 265 10.10 20.99 -26.11
C GLN A 265 9.69 22.44 -25.84
N ALA A 266 9.81 22.91 -24.59
CA ALA A 266 9.37 24.26 -24.21
C ALA A 266 10.29 25.35 -24.77
N GLU A 267 9.70 26.48 -25.17
CA GLU A 267 10.45 27.65 -25.62
C GLU A 267 11.45 28.12 -24.55
N GLY A 268 12.71 28.30 -24.96
CA GLY A 268 13.78 28.77 -24.08
C GLY A 268 14.45 27.67 -23.27
N VAL A 269 14.05 26.40 -23.41
CA VAL A 269 14.76 25.24 -22.88
C VAL A 269 15.76 24.72 -23.92
N LEU A 270 17.04 24.64 -23.54
CA LEU A 270 18.12 24.06 -24.35
C LEU A 270 18.13 22.54 -24.25
N TYR A 271 17.98 22.03 -23.02
CA TYR A 271 17.79 20.61 -22.74
C TYR A 271 17.09 20.46 -21.38
N ALA A 272 16.43 19.32 -21.21
CA ALA A 272 15.94 18.85 -19.92
C ALA A 272 16.33 17.38 -19.78
N GLU A 273 16.76 16.97 -18.60
CA GLU A 273 17.20 15.61 -18.32
C GLU A 273 17.07 15.28 -16.82
N PRO A 274 17.06 13.98 -16.44
CA PRO A 274 17.23 13.60 -15.05
C PRO A 274 18.56 14.11 -14.48
N ASP A 275 18.62 14.33 -13.17
CA ASP A 275 19.83 14.83 -12.53
C ASP A 275 21.00 13.83 -12.57
N TRP A 276 20.72 12.52 -12.58
CA TRP A 276 21.70 11.43 -12.49
C TRP A 276 22.70 11.58 -11.33
N LEU A 277 22.39 12.47 -10.37
CA LEU A 277 23.27 12.89 -9.27
C LEU A 277 23.06 12.03 -8.01
N ILE A 278 22.03 11.19 -8.01
CA ILE A 278 21.68 10.31 -6.89
C ILE A 278 21.68 8.88 -7.39
N GLY A 279 22.60 8.07 -6.86
CA GLY A 279 22.59 6.62 -7.00
C GLY A 279 23.41 5.99 -5.89
N ASN A 280 22.76 5.26 -5.00
CA ASN A 280 23.37 4.06 -4.42
C ASN A 280 23.19 2.92 -5.45
N GLU A 281 23.79 1.76 -5.19
CA GLU A 281 23.92 0.75 -6.25
C GLU A 281 23.02 -0.47 -6.06
N ASN A 282 22.13 -0.40 -5.06
CA ASN A 282 21.20 -1.48 -4.79
C ASN A 282 20.04 -1.40 -5.79
N PHE A 283 20.09 -2.18 -6.87
CA PHE A 283 19.05 -2.12 -7.89
C PHE A 283 17.96 -3.16 -7.66
N TYR A 284 16.72 -2.70 -7.77
CA TYR A 284 15.52 -3.52 -7.71
C TYR A 284 14.85 -3.40 -9.07
N GLU A 285 14.80 -4.50 -9.81
CA GLU A 285 14.15 -4.58 -11.12
C GLU A 285 13.06 -5.64 -11.07
N TYR A 286 11.98 -5.42 -11.81
CA TYR A 286 10.89 -6.38 -11.91
C TYR A 286 10.44 -6.57 -13.36
N GLU A 287 9.91 -7.75 -13.63
CA GLU A 287 9.33 -8.15 -14.91
C GLU A 287 7.97 -8.80 -14.64
N ASP A 288 6.90 -8.30 -15.27
CA ASP A 288 5.62 -9.01 -15.31
C ASP A 288 5.77 -10.22 -16.25
N ILE A 289 5.75 -11.41 -15.66
CA ILE A 289 5.88 -12.68 -16.41
C ILE A 289 4.52 -13.28 -16.77
N GLY A 290 3.43 -12.57 -16.50
CA GLY A 290 2.06 -12.93 -16.82
C GLY A 290 1.37 -13.73 -15.71
N GLY A 291 0.04 -13.80 -15.79
CA GLY A 291 -0.77 -14.54 -14.80
C GLY A 291 -0.85 -13.87 -13.43
N GLY A 292 -0.44 -12.61 -13.32
CA GLY A 292 -0.33 -11.89 -12.05
C GLY A 292 0.94 -12.24 -11.28
N GLU A 293 1.93 -12.85 -11.93
CA GLU A 293 3.23 -13.15 -11.34
C GLU A 293 4.29 -12.16 -11.80
N PHE A 294 5.16 -11.76 -10.88
CA PHE A 294 6.27 -10.87 -11.12
C PHE A 294 7.57 -11.59 -10.82
N ARG A 295 8.57 -11.42 -11.69
CA ARG A 295 9.94 -11.81 -11.40
C ARG A 295 10.71 -10.57 -10.94
N TRP A 296 11.29 -10.65 -9.76
CA TRP A 296 12.11 -9.60 -9.18
C TRP A 296 13.57 -9.99 -9.22
N ARG A 297 14.42 -9.03 -9.55
CA ARG A 297 15.87 -9.10 -9.37
C ARG A 297 16.26 -8.01 -8.39
N VAL A 298 16.85 -8.43 -7.27
CA VAL A 298 17.32 -7.55 -6.21
C VAL A 298 18.81 -7.73 -6.08
N ASP A 299 19.56 -6.67 -6.33
CA ASP A 299 20.99 -6.64 -6.05
C ASP A 299 21.23 -5.73 -4.86
N ASP A 300 21.81 -6.33 -3.84
CA ASP A 300 22.21 -5.71 -2.60
C ASP A 300 23.74 -5.60 -2.62
N GLY A 301 24.20 -4.43 -3.03
CA GLY A 301 25.59 -4.03 -3.09
C GLY A 301 26.04 -3.44 -1.76
N PHE A 302 27.18 -3.91 -1.25
CA PHE A 302 27.76 -3.46 0.00
C PHE A 302 29.27 -3.31 -0.10
N LEU A 303 29.81 -2.44 0.78
CA LEU A 303 31.23 -2.03 0.86
C LEU A 303 31.73 -1.25 -0.38
N ASP A 304 32.27 -0.06 -0.13
CA ASP A 304 32.86 0.88 -1.10
C ASP A 304 31.96 1.33 -2.28
N CYS A 305 30.70 1.66 -2.00
CA CYS A 305 29.71 2.07 -3.02
C CYS A 305 29.85 3.53 -3.52
N PHE A 306 31.05 4.09 -3.58
CA PHE A 306 31.27 5.45 -4.13
C PHE A 306 31.50 5.42 -5.66
N ASP A 307 32.03 4.32 -6.20
CA ASP A 307 32.34 4.15 -7.62
C ASP A 307 32.20 2.70 -8.12
N THR A 308 31.17 1.99 -7.65
CA THR A 308 30.88 0.54 -7.71
C THR A 308 31.09 -0.19 -6.38
N CYS A 309 30.05 -0.84 -5.84
CA CYS A 309 30.13 -1.66 -4.65
C CYS A 309 31.07 -2.85 -4.94
N ASP A 310 31.90 -3.18 -3.97
CA ASP A 310 32.89 -4.25 -4.09
C ASP A 310 32.26 -5.64 -3.98
N CYS A 311 31.11 -5.74 -3.30
CA CYS A 311 30.46 -6.99 -2.92
C CYS A 311 28.95 -6.92 -3.21
N HIS A 312 28.38 -8.00 -3.74
CA HIS A 312 26.99 -8.07 -4.16
C HIS A 312 26.32 -9.38 -3.75
N ARG A 313 25.08 -9.27 -3.29
CA ARG A 313 24.11 -10.38 -3.18
C ARG A 313 22.99 -10.14 -4.19
N ASP A 314 22.90 -10.99 -5.21
CA ASP A 314 21.90 -10.92 -6.29
C ASP A 314 20.86 -12.02 -6.09
N TYR A 315 19.66 -11.59 -5.72
CA TYR A 315 18.49 -12.43 -5.50
C TYR A 315 17.58 -12.34 -6.71
N THR A 316 17.05 -13.48 -7.15
CA THR A 316 15.93 -13.50 -8.09
C THR A 316 14.73 -14.13 -7.41
N PHE A 317 13.67 -13.36 -7.19
CA PHE A 317 12.41 -13.84 -6.65
C PHE A 317 11.35 -13.99 -7.74
N GLN A 318 10.40 -14.88 -7.52
CA GLN A 318 9.15 -14.94 -8.25
C GLN A 318 8.00 -14.76 -7.25
N VAL A 319 7.18 -13.74 -7.48
CA VAL A 319 6.13 -13.32 -6.57
C VAL A 319 4.78 -13.47 -7.27
N SER A 320 3.95 -14.35 -6.73
CA SER A 320 2.61 -14.63 -7.27
C SER A 320 1.59 -13.57 -6.87
N SER A 321 0.44 -13.56 -7.54
CA SER A 321 -0.68 -12.67 -7.18
C SER A 321 -1.28 -12.95 -5.80
N SER A 322 -1.01 -14.12 -5.23
CA SER A 322 -1.44 -14.50 -3.88
C SER A 322 -0.36 -14.28 -2.81
N GLY A 323 0.74 -13.62 -3.16
CA GLY A 323 1.82 -13.31 -2.21
C GLY A 323 2.75 -14.46 -1.85
N HIS A 324 2.66 -15.59 -2.56
CA HIS A 324 3.72 -16.59 -2.49
C HIS A 324 4.98 -16.06 -3.18
N VAL A 325 6.09 -16.03 -2.43
CA VAL A 325 7.42 -15.65 -2.91
C VAL A 325 8.27 -16.92 -3.01
N ALA A 326 8.92 -17.10 -4.15
CA ALA A 326 9.90 -18.16 -4.35
C ALA A 326 11.26 -17.55 -4.72
N LEU A 327 12.31 -17.89 -3.96
CA LEU A 327 13.68 -17.60 -4.35
C LEU A 327 14.10 -18.55 -5.49
N VAL A 328 14.27 -17.99 -6.69
CA VAL A 328 14.53 -18.72 -7.94
C VAL A 328 16.04 -18.85 -8.19
N ASP A 329 16.80 -17.81 -7.87
CA ASP A 329 18.26 -17.78 -8.01
C ASP A 329 18.87 -16.92 -6.90
N TYR A 330 20.08 -17.27 -6.48
CA TYR A 330 20.86 -16.51 -5.51
C TYR A 330 22.34 -16.59 -5.88
N ARG A 331 22.98 -15.43 -6.01
CA ARG A 331 24.40 -15.32 -6.39
C ARG A 331 25.11 -14.29 -5.51
N GLU A 332 26.24 -14.70 -4.96
CA GLU A 332 27.20 -13.82 -4.30
C GLU A 332 28.38 -13.59 -5.25
N TYR A 333 28.77 -12.34 -5.44
CA TYR A 333 29.94 -12.01 -6.25
C TYR A 333 30.57 -10.71 -5.77
N GLY A 334 31.87 -10.57 -6.00
CA GLY A 334 32.61 -9.39 -5.56
C GLY A 334 34.10 -9.61 -5.53
N MET A 335 34.80 -8.70 -4.85
CA MET A 335 36.23 -8.79 -4.62
C MET A 335 36.57 -9.97 -3.69
N TRP A 336 37.81 -10.47 -3.76
CA TRP A 336 38.22 -11.68 -3.02
C TRP A 336 38.19 -11.53 -1.50
N TRP A 337 38.05 -10.30 -0.98
CA TRP A 337 37.92 -9.97 0.43
C TRP A 337 36.48 -9.81 0.91
N CYS A 338 35.49 -9.99 0.03
CA CYS A 338 34.08 -9.93 0.41
C CYS A 338 33.75 -11.07 1.37
N GLU A 339 33.07 -10.72 2.46
CA GLU A 339 32.46 -11.66 3.41
C GLU A 339 30.95 -11.55 3.24
N PHE A 340 30.29 -12.66 2.88
CA PHE A 340 28.86 -12.74 2.58
C PHE A 340 28.07 -13.39 3.70
#